data_AF-A0A7S4AVQ9-F1
#
_entry.id   AF-A0A7S4AVQ9-F1
#
_cell.length_a   1.000
_cell.length_b   1.000
_cell.length_c   1.000
_cell.angle_alpha   90.00
_cell.angle_beta   90.00
_cell.angle_gamma   90.00
#
_symmetry.space_group_name_H-M   'P 1'
#
loop_
_entity.id
_entity.type
_entity.pdbx_description
1 polymer ?
#
loop_
_entity_poly.entity_id
_entity_poly.type
_entity_poly.pdbx_seq_one_letter_code
_entity_poly.pdbx_strand_id
1 'polypeptide(L)'
;SYPCCSTPYCNSSYANRTNHGWSTIYWQILRALDWRQAYNTWTGLESTPRSIKPNQARSEYSSKAQISYDKRQNGLYHGENDRKYKDKGDLNELCQQLKQAFLSNGMDIICYRKDPLTTAPNEEMIDVLECYPKLKRQAMREQSHWIKSKYDTYDHDNDDDAIQFLLNSLQPELTKRIKTKMRDATDPVQDTFVDVLFILIDHPSDNCRTRVSQPFTSIFS
;
A
#
# COMPACT_ATOMS: atom_id res chain seq x y z
N SER A 1 -49.37 3.32 -61.55
CA SER A 1 -47.98 3.54 -61.97
C SER A 1 -47.28 4.39 -60.91
N TYR A 2 -46.31 3.83 -60.20
CA TYR A 2 -45.25 4.58 -59.51
C TYR A 2 -44.20 5.06 -60.57
N PRO A 3 -43.18 5.87 -60.24
CA PRO A 3 -42.85 6.50 -58.95
C PRO A 3 -42.52 8.00 -59.04
N CYS A 4 -42.44 8.69 -57.90
CA CYS A 4 -41.17 9.31 -57.50
C CYS A 4 -41.18 9.56 -55.98
N CYS A 5 -40.25 8.89 -55.31
CA CYS A 5 -39.89 9.08 -53.92
C CYS A 5 -39.18 10.42 -53.72
N SER A 6 -39.60 11.16 -52.71
CA SER A 6 -38.69 11.78 -51.73
C SER A 6 -39.51 12.37 -50.58
N THR A 7 -39.66 11.59 -49.52
CA THR A 7 -40.03 12.03 -48.15
C THR A 7 -39.01 11.37 -47.18
N PRO A 8 -38.88 11.79 -45.90
CA PRO A 8 -39.82 12.60 -45.15
C PRO A 8 -39.27 13.68 -44.20
N TYR A 9 -40.27 14.46 -43.78
CA TYR A 9 -40.36 15.38 -42.67
C TYR A 9 -39.90 14.86 -41.30
N CYS A 10 -39.56 15.85 -40.46
CA CYS A 10 -39.40 15.85 -39.02
C CYS A 10 -40.25 14.86 -38.22
N ASN A 11 -39.57 14.03 -37.41
CA ASN A 11 -39.78 13.88 -35.96
C ASN A 11 -38.68 12.98 -35.40
N SER A 12 -37.63 13.58 -34.82
CA SER A 12 -36.55 12.83 -34.18
C SER A 12 -36.94 12.48 -32.74
N SER A 13 -37.69 11.40 -32.58
CA SER A 13 -37.77 10.63 -31.36
C SER A 13 -36.55 9.70 -31.27
N TYR A 14 -35.49 10.11 -30.57
CA TYR A 14 -34.49 9.22 -29.93
C TYR A 14 -33.77 10.02 -28.83
N ALA A 15 -34.51 10.33 -27.77
CA ALA A 15 -33.92 10.55 -26.46
C ALA A 15 -33.76 9.19 -25.75
N ASN A 16 -32.66 9.05 -25.01
CA ASN A 16 -32.39 8.00 -24.03
C ASN A 16 -32.11 6.57 -24.54
N ARG A 17 -30.84 6.28 -24.77
CA ARG A 17 -30.20 5.08 -24.19
C ARG A 17 -28.92 5.51 -23.48
N THR A 18 -28.98 5.43 -22.17
CA THR A 18 -27.93 5.79 -21.23
C THR A 18 -26.70 4.91 -21.39
N ASN A 19 -25.56 5.58 -21.49
CA ASN A 19 -24.20 5.06 -21.37
C ASN A 19 -24.05 4.23 -20.09
N HIS A 20 -23.98 2.91 -20.20
CA HIS A 20 -23.48 2.05 -19.14
C HIS A 20 -22.40 1.13 -19.72
N GLY A 21 -21.17 1.29 -19.23
CA GLY A 21 -20.27 0.16 -19.09
C GLY A 21 -18.96 0.15 -19.87
N TRP A 22 -18.18 1.23 -19.94
CA TRP A 22 -16.74 1.14 -20.27
C TRP A 22 -15.95 2.33 -19.68
N SER A 23 -15.65 2.35 -18.38
CA SER A 23 -14.80 3.41 -17.80
C SER A 23 -13.83 2.97 -16.70
N THR A 24 -13.44 1.69 -16.60
CA THR A 24 -12.65 1.24 -15.44
C THR A 24 -11.64 0.15 -15.74
N ILE A 25 -10.75 0.40 -16.69
CA ILE A 25 -9.60 -0.47 -16.93
C ILE A 25 -8.48 0.47 -17.33
N TYR A 26 -7.35 0.50 -16.64
CA TYR A 26 -6.01 0.80 -17.15
C TYR A 26 -5.12 1.23 -15.99
N TRP A 27 -4.30 0.33 -15.44
CA TRP A 27 -2.99 0.71 -14.89
C TRP A 27 -2.06 -0.52 -14.84
N GLN A 28 -0.77 -0.27 -15.11
CA GLN A 28 0.41 -1.06 -14.75
C GLN A 28 0.76 -2.25 -15.67
N ILE A 29 1.82 -2.07 -16.49
CA ILE A 29 3.06 -2.88 -16.59
C ILE A 29 3.93 -2.20 -17.67
N LEU A 30 5.01 -1.54 -17.30
CA LEU A 30 6.24 -1.33 -18.08
C LEU A 30 7.28 -0.74 -17.10
N ARG A 31 7.75 -1.58 -16.16
CA ARG A 31 8.10 -1.11 -14.82
C ARG A 31 9.57 -1.16 -14.38
N ALA A 32 10.55 -1.26 -15.27
CA ALA A 32 11.95 -1.39 -14.83
C ALA A 32 13.01 -0.55 -15.56
N LEU A 33 12.83 -0.14 -16.82
CA LEU A 33 13.90 0.53 -17.59
C LEU A 33 13.65 2.02 -17.86
N ASP A 34 12.40 2.48 -17.87
CA ASP A 34 12.03 3.88 -18.16
C ASP A 34 11.77 4.72 -16.87
N TRP A 35 11.83 4.10 -15.70
CA TRP A 35 11.41 4.69 -14.42
C TRP A 35 12.43 5.64 -13.78
N ARG A 36 13.70 5.62 -14.23
CA ARG A 36 14.75 6.50 -13.68
C ARG A 36 14.59 7.96 -14.07
N GLN A 37 13.81 8.29 -15.11
CA GLN A 37 13.75 9.65 -15.66
C GLN A 37 12.46 10.41 -15.31
N ALA A 38 11.39 9.72 -14.88
CA ALA A 38 10.08 10.32 -14.61
C ALA A 38 9.81 10.66 -13.13
N TYR A 39 10.73 10.35 -12.20
CA TYR A 39 10.42 10.28 -10.77
C TYR A 39 11.01 11.35 -9.86
N ASN A 40 11.74 12.31 -10.40
CA ASN A 40 12.34 13.38 -9.60
C ASN A 40 11.26 14.24 -8.92
N THR A 41 10.03 14.24 -9.47
CA THR A 41 8.93 15.11 -9.05
C THR A 41 7.65 14.39 -8.62
N TRP A 42 7.48 13.08 -8.85
CA TRP A 42 6.18 12.38 -8.68
C TRP A 42 5.06 13.11 -9.44
N THR A 43 5.38 13.74 -10.58
CA THR A 43 4.43 14.45 -11.43
C THR A 43 4.40 13.79 -12.80
N GLY A 44 3.32 13.11 -13.14
CA GLY A 44 3.07 12.72 -14.52
C GLY A 44 2.50 11.31 -14.66
N LEU A 45 1.18 11.24 -14.84
CA LEU A 45 0.58 10.15 -15.58
C LEU A 45 0.91 10.37 -17.07
N GLU A 46 1.43 9.37 -17.77
CA GLU A 46 1.54 9.43 -19.24
C GLU A 46 0.16 9.64 -19.87
N SER A 47 0.07 10.51 -20.88
CA SER A 47 -1.20 10.87 -21.53
C SER A 47 -1.80 9.75 -22.40
N THR A 48 -1.02 8.70 -22.70
CA THR A 48 -1.45 7.57 -23.54
C THR A 48 -0.97 6.23 -22.96
N PRO A 49 -1.87 5.41 -22.40
CA PRO A 49 -1.48 4.16 -21.77
C PRO A 49 -1.07 3.10 -22.80
N ARG A 50 0.16 2.58 -22.70
CA ARG A 50 0.57 1.40 -23.45
C ARG A 50 -0.02 0.15 -22.77
N SER A 51 -0.95 -0.52 -23.44
CA SER A 51 -1.74 -1.64 -22.90
C SER A 51 -0.86 -2.83 -22.53
N ILE A 52 -0.62 -3.01 -21.23
CA ILE A 52 -0.07 -4.25 -20.66
C ILE A 52 -0.93 -4.64 -19.44
N LYS A 53 -1.22 -5.94 -19.34
CA LYS A 53 -2.27 -6.59 -18.54
C LYS A 53 -2.28 -6.14 -17.07
N PRO A 54 -3.34 -5.49 -16.53
CA PRO A 54 -3.37 -5.12 -15.12
C PRO A 54 -3.30 -6.37 -14.23
N ASN A 55 -2.44 -6.33 -13.21
CA ASN A 55 -2.23 -7.47 -12.31
C ASN A 55 -3.44 -7.76 -11.41
N GLN A 56 -4.37 -6.80 -11.22
CA GLN A 56 -5.50 -6.89 -10.30
C GLN A 56 -6.73 -6.13 -10.80
N ALA A 57 -7.93 -6.67 -10.53
CA ALA A 57 -9.20 -6.05 -10.90
C ALA A 57 -9.72 -5.12 -9.78
N ARG A 58 -10.27 -3.95 -10.12
CA ARG A 58 -10.77 -2.94 -9.15
C ARG A 58 -12.23 -2.52 -9.37
N SER A 59 -12.99 -3.27 -10.16
CA SER A 59 -14.40 -2.94 -10.44
C SER A 59 -15.30 -3.27 -9.25
N GLU A 60 -16.05 -2.29 -8.75
CA GLU A 60 -16.95 -2.42 -7.58
C GLU A 60 -17.98 -3.57 -7.69
N TYR A 61 -18.35 -3.94 -8.91
CA TYR A 61 -19.42 -4.92 -9.16
C TYR A 61 -18.90 -6.29 -9.61
N SER A 62 -17.60 -6.53 -9.52
CA SER A 62 -17.01 -7.80 -9.97
C SER A 62 -16.59 -8.68 -8.81
N SER A 63 -17.03 -9.94 -8.82
CA SER A 63 -16.51 -10.97 -7.91
C SER A 63 -14.97 -11.12 -8.00
N LYS A 64 -14.40 -10.84 -9.18
CA LYS A 64 -12.94 -10.83 -9.36
C LYS A 64 -12.26 -9.68 -8.63
N ALA A 65 -12.94 -8.54 -8.48
CA ALA A 65 -12.42 -7.42 -7.71
C ALA A 65 -12.49 -7.70 -6.21
N GLN A 66 -13.53 -8.37 -5.73
CA GLN A 66 -13.59 -8.82 -4.33
C GLN A 66 -12.43 -9.78 -4.02
N ILE A 67 -12.22 -10.81 -4.86
CA ILE A 67 -11.10 -11.75 -4.69
C ILE A 67 -9.75 -11.02 -4.72
N SER A 68 -9.62 -9.99 -5.55
CA SER A 68 -8.42 -9.16 -5.61
C SER A 68 -8.21 -8.36 -4.32
N TYR A 69 -9.26 -7.72 -3.83
CA TYR A 69 -9.26 -7.00 -2.57
C TYR A 69 -8.87 -7.91 -1.40
N ASP A 70 -9.49 -9.08 -1.29
CA ASP A 70 -9.17 -10.05 -0.24
C ASP A 70 -7.68 -10.45 -0.28
N LYS A 71 -7.13 -10.71 -1.48
CA LYS A 71 -5.69 -11.00 -1.65
C LYS A 71 -4.79 -9.87 -1.20
N ARG A 72 -5.20 -8.62 -1.41
CA ARG A 72 -4.46 -7.42 -0.98
C ARG A 72 -4.49 -7.21 0.53
N GLN A 73 -5.40 -7.85 1.26
CA GLN A 73 -5.51 -7.69 2.71
C GLN A 73 -5.17 -8.94 3.53
N ASN A 74 -5.20 -10.14 2.97
CA ASN A 74 -5.03 -11.40 3.71
C ASN A 74 -3.72 -11.54 4.51
N GLY A 75 -2.67 -10.80 4.12
CA GLY A 75 -1.34 -10.90 4.73
C GLY A 75 -0.60 -12.18 4.37
N LEU A 76 0.64 -12.32 4.85
CA LEU A 76 1.44 -13.53 4.76
C LEU A 76 0.86 -14.61 5.68
N TYR A 77 0.86 -15.86 5.19
CA TYR A 77 0.41 -17.03 5.95
C TYR A 77 -1.03 -16.90 6.51
N HIS A 78 -1.95 -16.42 5.66
CA HIS A 78 -3.36 -16.30 6.01
C HIS A 78 -3.95 -17.63 6.50
N GLY A 79 -4.50 -17.64 7.71
CA GLY A 79 -5.02 -18.83 8.39
C GLY A 79 -3.97 -19.64 9.18
N GLU A 80 -2.69 -19.28 9.11
CA GLU A 80 -1.59 -20.02 9.75
C GLU A 80 -0.82 -19.12 10.75
N ASN A 81 -1.42 -18.88 11.93
CA ASN A 81 -0.87 -17.94 12.93
C ASN A 81 0.56 -18.28 13.39
N ASP A 82 0.93 -19.56 13.45
CA ASP A 82 2.25 -20.00 13.91
C ASP A 82 3.39 -19.63 12.95
N ARG A 83 3.06 -19.37 11.68
CA ARG A 83 4.02 -18.98 10.63
C ARG A 83 4.11 -17.47 10.44
N LYS A 84 3.16 -16.71 10.99
CA LYS A 84 3.18 -15.26 10.93
C LYS A 84 4.40 -14.70 11.62
N TYR A 85 4.83 -13.52 11.19
CA TYR A 85 6.00 -12.87 11.75
C TYR A 85 5.80 -12.61 13.23
N LYS A 86 6.76 -13.09 14.03
CA LYS A 86 6.83 -12.90 15.47
C LYS A 86 7.87 -11.86 15.83
N ASP A 87 7.80 -11.36 17.07
CA ASP A 87 8.86 -10.49 17.60
C ASP A 87 10.23 -11.20 17.48
N LYS A 88 11.23 -10.46 16.99
CA LYS A 88 12.57 -10.98 16.62
C LYS A 88 12.60 -12.05 15.52
N GLY A 89 11.57 -12.13 14.68
CA GLY A 89 11.64 -12.89 13.44
C GLY A 89 12.71 -12.36 12.49
N ASP A 90 12.95 -13.07 11.38
CA ASP A 90 13.84 -12.56 10.34
C ASP A 90 13.13 -11.44 9.56
N LEU A 91 13.53 -10.20 9.87
CA LEU A 91 12.97 -9.02 9.24
C LEU A 91 13.34 -8.92 7.75
N ASN A 92 14.52 -9.42 7.35
CA ASN A 92 14.90 -9.43 5.94
C ASN A 92 13.98 -10.37 5.16
N GLU A 93 13.71 -11.56 5.71
CA GLU A 93 12.76 -12.50 5.13
C GLU A 93 11.36 -11.88 5.02
N LEU A 94 10.87 -11.23 6.09
CA LEU A 94 9.59 -10.53 6.06
C LEU A 94 9.56 -9.48 4.94
N CYS A 95 10.55 -8.60 4.85
CA CYS A 95 10.60 -7.54 3.84
C CYS A 95 10.66 -8.11 2.41
N GLN A 96 11.42 -9.18 2.18
CA GLN A 96 11.46 -9.87 0.87
C GLN A 96 10.10 -10.45 0.49
N GLN A 97 9.43 -11.11 1.43
CA GLN A 97 8.10 -11.70 1.20
C GLN A 97 7.04 -10.62 0.96
N LEU A 98 7.06 -9.52 1.73
CA LEU A 98 6.20 -8.36 1.52
C LEU A 98 6.40 -7.77 0.13
N LYS A 99 7.66 -7.55 -0.29
CA LYS A 99 7.98 -7.02 -1.61
C LYS A 99 7.41 -7.90 -2.72
N GLN A 100 7.62 -9.22 -2.63
CA GLN A 100 7.09 -10.16 -3.61
C GLN A 100 5.56 -10.14 -3.66
N ALA A 101 4.90 -10.10 -2.49
CA ALA A 101 3.45 -10.03 -2.40
C ALA A 101 2.91 -8.73 -2.99
N PHE A 102 3.55 -7.60 -2.72
CA PHE A 102 3.12 -6.29 -3.20
C PHE A 102 3.28 -6.17 -4.72
N LEU A 103 4.39 -6.66 -5.29
CA LEU A 103 4.56 -6.75 -6.74
C LEU A 103 3.47 -7.61 -7.40
N SER A 104 3.17 -8.77 -6.80
CA SER A 104 2.15 -9.70 -7.32
C SER A 104 0.74 -9.12 -7.27
N ASN A 105 0.48 -8.22 -6.32
CA ASN A 105 -0.83 -7.60 -6.10
C ASN A 105 -0.91 -6.13 -6.55
N GLY A 106 0.14 -5.59 -7.17
CA GLY A 106 0.16 -4.20 -7.66
C GLY A 106 0.11 -3.13 -6.57
N MET A 107 0.70 -3.40 -5.40
CA MET A 107 0.84 -2.50 -4.23
C MET A 107 2.29 -2.03 -4.02
N ASP A 108 3.20 -2.34 -4.92
CA ASP A 108 4.64 -2.06 -4.82
C ASP A 108 4.98 -0.55 -4.82
N ILE A 109 4.17 0.28 -5.47
CA ILE A 109 4.44 1.73 -5.56
C ILE A 109 4.49 2.39 -4.18
N ILE A 110 3.65 1.96 -3.22
CA ILE A 110 3.58 2.64 -1.92
C ILE A 110 4.84 2.46 -1.06
N CYS A 111 5.76 1.57 -1.46
CA CYS A 111 7.04 1.33 -0.80
C CYS A 111 8.13 2.33 -1.18
N TYR A 112 7.95 3.13 -2.23
CA TYR A 112 9.02 4.01 -2.71
C TYR A 112 9.04 5.35 -1.97
N ARG A 113 10.25 5.81 -1.60
CA ARG A 113 10.49 7.13 -1.00
C ARG A 113 11.73 7.76 -1.65
N LYS A 114 11.88 9.08 -1.55
CA LYS A 114 13.14 9.74 -1.92
C LYS A 114 14.26 9.26 -1.01
N ASP A 115 15.43 8.98 -1.57
CA ASP A 115 16.60 8.61 -0.80
C ASP A 115 17.05 9.83 0.03
N PRO A 116 16.97 9.76 1.38
CA PRO A 116 17.35 10.87 2.24
C PRO A 116 18.84 11.21 2.20
N LEU A 117 19.68 10.35 1.60
CA LEU A 117 21.11 10.59 1.40
C LEU A 117 21.42 11.33 0.10
N THR A 118 20.44 11.42 -0.80
CA THR A 118 20.57 12.15 -2.05
C THR A 118 19.87 13.50 -1.96
N THR A 119 20.47 14.54 -2.53
CA THR A 119 19.90 15.88 -2.59
C THR A 119 19.84 16.34 -4.03
N ALA A 120 18.94 17.29 -4.32
CA ALA A 120 18.85 17.91 -5.63
C ALA A 120 20.23 18.36 -6.16
N PRO A 121 20.52 18.14 -7.46
CA PRO A 121 19.61 17.69 -8.52
C PRO A 121 19.47 16.16 -8.66
N ASN A 122 20.18 15.37 -7.86
CA ASN A 122 20.30 13.91 -8.03
C ASN A 122 19.37 13.16 -7.07
N GLU A 123 18.14 13.65 -6.85
CA GLU A 123 17.19 12.97 -5.98
C GLU A 123 16.78 11.63 -6.59
N GLU A 124 17.14 10.54 -5.93
CA GLU A 124 16.79 9.20 -6.34
C GLU A 124 15.61 8.66 -5.51
N MET A 125 14.85 7.75 -6.09
CA MET A 125 13.80 7.02 -5.38
C MET A 125 14.31 5.63 -5.03
N ILE A 126 14.07 5.22 -3.79
CA ILE A 126 14.49 3.93 -3.25
C ILE A 126 13.29 3.14 -2.80
N ASP A 127 13.38 1.82 -2.96
CA ASP A 127 12.45 0.88 -2.36
C ASP A 127 12.79 0.74 -0.87
N VAL A 128 11.87 1.19 -0.01
CA VAL A 128 12.06 1.12 1.44
C VAL A 128 12.23 -0.32 1.91
N LEU A 129 11.59 -1.31 1.29
CA LEU A 129 11.70 -2.71 1.70
C LEU A 129 13.10 -3.30 1.47
N GLU A 130 13.88 -2.75 0.53
CA GLU A 130 15.27 -3.14 0.30
C GLU A 130 16.25 -2.32 1.13
N CYS A 131 15.95 -1.03 1.31
CA CYS A 131 16.88 -0.07 1.90
C CYS A 131 16.67 0.16 3.40
N TYR A 132 15.62 -0.40 4.02
CA TYR A 132 15.24 -0.14 5.41
C TYR A 132 16.39 -0.17 6.44
N PRO A 133 17.43 -1.03 6.36
CA PRO A 133 18.48 -1.07 7.38
C PRO A 133 19.32 0.21 7.44
N LYS A 134 19.33 1.00 6.36
CA LYS A 134 20.11 2.24 6.23
C LYS A 134 19.26 3.49 6.49
N LEU A 135 17.94 3.33 6.59
CA LEU A 135 16.99 4.43 6.65
C LEU A 135 16.64 4.78 8.10
N LYS A 136 16.41 6.07 8.35
CA LYS A 136 15.98 6.57 9.65
C LYS A 136 14.48 6.84 9.62
N ARG A 137 13.77 6.40 10.66
CA ARG A 137 12.32 6.62 10.79
C ARG A 137 11.91 8.08 10.64
N GLN A 138 12.64 9.02 11.24
CA GLN A 138 12.31 10.45 11.16
C GLN A 138 12.30 10.95 9.70
N ALA A 139 13.34 10.61 8.93
CA ALA A 139 13.44 11.01 7.53
C ALA A 139 12.31 10.38 6.69
N MET A 140 11.98 9.11 6.96
CA MET A 140 10.87 8.45 6.28
C MET A 140 9.51 9.06 6.61
N ARG A 141 9.29 9.47 7.86
CA ARG A 141 8.04 10.13 8.27
C ARG A 141 7.82 11.47 7.56
N GLU A 142 8.88 12.26 7.40
CA GLU A 142 8.83 13.53 6.66
C GLU A 142 8.48 13.28 5.18
N GLN A 143 9.08 12.25 4.57
CA GLN A 143 8.77 11.84 3.20
C GLN A 143 7.35 11.29 3.06
N SER A 144 6.84 10.53 4.05
CA SER A 144 5.47 10.01 4.06
C SER A 144 4.43 11.14 4.03
N HIS A 145 4.67 12.24 4.75
CA HIS A 145 3.79 13.41 4.67
C HIS A 145 3.79 14.05 3.28
N TRP A 146 4.97 14.21 2.67
CA TRP A 146 5.09 14.77 1.33
C TRP A 146 4.42 13.88 0.27
N ILE A 147 4.71 12.58 0.27
CA ILE A 147 4.21 11.67 -0.77
C ILE A 147 2.70 11.45 -0.66
N LYS A 148 2.14 11.42 0.56
CA LYS A 148 0.69 11.26 0.77
C LYS A 148 -0.11 12.40 0.16
N SER A 149 0.46 13.61 0.07
CA SER A 149 -0.18 14.74 -0.64
C SER A 149 -0.23 14.59 -2.16
N LYS A 150 0.50 13.60 -2.71
CA LYS A 150 0.59 13.30 -4.14
C LYS A 150 -0.20 12.06 -4.55
N TYR A 151 -0.64 11.27 -3.58
CA TYR A 151 -1.43 10.07 -3.82
C TYR A 151 -2.75 10.42 -4.50
N ASP A 152 -3.09 9.64 -5.52
CA ASP A 152 -4.46 9.60 -6.01
C ASP A 152 -5.31 8.63 -5.16
N THR A 153 -6.57 8.45 -5.53
CA THR A 153 -7.46 7.52 -4.82
C THR A 153 -6.93 6.09 -4.80
N TYR A 154 -6.31 5.62 -5.88
CA TYR A 154 -5.80 4.25 -5.93
C TYR A 154 -4.54 4.07 -5.09
N ASP A 155 -3.69 5.10 -5.00
CA ASP A 155 -2.54 5.09 -4.12
C ASP A 155 -2.97 5.07 -2.64
N HIS A 156 -4.01 5.82 -2.28
CA HIS A 156 -4.61 5.75 -0.94
C HIS A 156 -5.15 4.35 -0.63
N ASP A 157 -5.95 3.76 -1.52
CA ASP A 157 -6.46 2.40 -1.34
C ASP A 157 -5.32 1.37 -1.20
N ASN A 158 -4.25 1.53 -1.98
CA ASN A 158 -3.08 0.64 -1.93
C ASN A 158 -2.29 0.79 -0.62
N ASP A 159 -2.16 2.01 -0.10
CA ASP A 159 -1.46 2.27 1.15
C ASP A 159 -2.24 1.65 2.32
N ASP A 160 -3.57 1.81 2.33
CA ASP A 160 -4.47 1.21 3.34
C ASP A 160 -4.44 -0.33 3.27
N ASP A 161 -4.55 -0.89 2.06
CA ASP A 161 -4.46 -2.33 1.83
C ASP A 161 -3.08 -2.88 2.26
N ALA A 162 -1.99 -2.16 1.97
CA ALA A 162 -0.65 -2.55 2.37
C ALA A 162 -0.44 -2.51 3.89
N ILE A 163 -0.98 -1.51 4.58
CA ILE A 163 -0.99 -1.44 6.05
C ILE A 163 -1.73 -2.66 6.59
N GLN A 164 -2.91 -2.95 6.07
CA GLN A 164 -3.73 -4.08 6.53
C GLN A 164 -3.04 -5.42 6.25
N PHE A 165 -2.41 -5.56 5.09
CA PHE A 165 -1.61 -6.73 4.73
C PHE A 165 -0.47 -6.96 5.71
N LEU A 166 0.30 -5.90 6.04
CA LEU A 166 1.38 -5.98 7.02
C LEU A 166 0.84 -6.44 8.36
N LEU A 167 -0.19 -5.77 8.90
CA LEU A 167 -0.77 -6.09 10.20
C LEU A 167 -1.33 -7.51 10.28
N ASN A 168 -1.87 -8.04 9.19
CA ASN A 168 -2.35 -9.41 9.08
C ASN A 168 -1.23 -10.45 8.94
N SER A 169 -0.03 -10.01 8.53
CA SER A 169 1.18 -10.83 8.44
C SER A 169 1.91 -11.01 9.78
N LEU A 170 1.54 -10.24 10.81
CA LEU A 170 2.14 -10.29 12.13
C LEU A 170 1.32 -11.19 13.08
N GLN A 171 1.97 -11.72 14.10
CA GLN A 171 1.28 -12.39 15.21
C GLN A 171 0.35 -11.42 15.96
N PRO A 172 -0.83 -11.88 16.45
CA PRO A 172 -1.85 -11.02 17.04
C PRO A 172 -1.35 -10.08 18.15
N GLU A 173 -0.49 -10.59 19.04
CA GLU A 173 0.09 -9.83 20.16
C GLU A 173 1.02 -8.72 19.69
N LEU A 174 1.74 -8.96 18.59
CA LEU A 174 2.59 -7.95 17.96
C LEU A 174 1.73 -6.93 17.22
N THR A 175 0.74 -7.36 16.43
CA THR A 175 -0.23 -6.48 15.77
C THR A 175 -0.88 -5.51 16.75
N LYS A 176 -1.32 -6.00 17.92
CA LYS A 176 -1.90 -5.16 18.97
C LYS A 176 -0.92 -4.09 19.45
N ARG A 177 0.34 -4.45 19.69
CA ARG A 177 1.38 -3.52 20.13
C ARG A 177 1.74 -2.48 19.06
N ILE A 178 1.80 -2.87 17.79
CA ILE A 178 2.02 -1.93 16.69
C ILE A 178 0.85 -0.95 16.58
N LYS A 179 -0.39 -1.44 16.63
CA LYS A 179 -1.59 -0.57 16.59
C LYS A 179 -1.62 0.48 17.71
N THR A 180 -1.16 0.15 18.92
CA THR A 180 -1.08 1.14 20.02
C THR A 180 -0.05 2.25 19.80
N LYS A 181 0.84 2.10 18.82
CA LYS A 181 1.86 3.10 18.46
C LYS A 181 1.54 3.83 17.15
N MET A 182 0.55 3.33 16.40
CA MET A 182 0.00 4.03 15.24
C MET A 182 -0.79 5.24 15.74
N ARG A 183 -0.94 6.23 14.86
CA ARG A 183 -1.77 7.39 15.15
C ARG A 183 -3.24 6.99 15.23
N ASP A 184 -3.97 7.74 16.03
CA ASP A 184 -5.42 7.58 16.14
C ASP A 184 -6.11 7.99 14.83
N ALA A 185 -7.28 7.39 14.57
CA ALA A 185 -8.10 7.73 13.41
C ALA A 185 -8.57 9.20 13.39
N THR A 186 -8.46 9.90 14.52
CA THR A 186 -8.78 11.33 14.66
C THR A 186 -7.60 12.25 14.35
N ASP A 187 -6.38 11.72 14.19
CA ASP A 187 -5.22 12.52 13.80
C ASP A 187 -5.40 13.01 12.35
N PRO A 188 -5.22 14.31 12.06
CA PRO A 188 -5.34 14.84 10.70
C PRO A 188 -4.32 14.24 9.72
N VAL A 189 -3.21 13.70 10.20
CA VAL A 189 -2.18 13.07 9.40
C VAL A 189 -2.13 11.59 9.73
N GLN A 190 -2.78 10.77 8.92
CA GLN A 190 -2.77 9.31 9.07
C GLN A 190 -1.43 8.71 8.66
N ASP A 191 -1.00 7.64 9.35
CA ASP A 191 0.23 6.90 9.02
C ASP A 191 0.13 6.25 7.63
N THR A 192 1.26 6.12 6.94
CA THR A 192 1.40 5.35 5.70
C THR A 192 1.95 3.95 5.97
N PHE A 193 1.93 3.06 4.98
CA PHE A 193 2.57 1.74 5.09
C PHE A 193 4.01 1.82 5.61
N VAL A 194 4.80 2.76 5.08
CA VAL A 194 6.19 2.95 5.49
C VAL A 194 6.27 3.38 6.95
N ASP A 195 5.38 4.25 7.43
CA ASP A 195 5.39 4.67 8.83
C ASP A 195 5.11 3.48 9.77
N VAL A 196 4.14 2.63 9.41
CA VAL A 196 3.80 1.41 10.17
C VAL A 196 4.95 0.39 10.15
N LEU A 197 5.63 0.23 9.00
CA LEU A 197 6.82 -0.61 8.89
C LEU A 197 7.92 -0.12 9.85
N PHE A 198 8.19 1.18 9.93
CA PHE A 198 9.21 1.70 10.86
C PHE A 198 8.76 1.64 12.33
N ILE A 199 7.46 1.69 12.63
CA ILE A 199 6.95 1.38 13.98
C ILE A 199 7.28 -0.07 14.37
N LEU A 200 7.18 -1.01 13.43
CA LEU A 200 7.56 -2.41 13.61
C LEU A 200 9.08 -2.57 13.78
N ILE A 201 9.89 -1.92 12.93
CA ILE A 201 11.36 -1.99 12.98
C ILE A 201 11.88 -1.44 14.31
N ASP A 202 11.36 -0.30 14.76
CA ASP A 202 11.77 0.35 16.00
C ASP A 202 11.10 -0.29 17.24
N HIS A 203 10.32 -1.36 17.09
CA HIS A 203 9.67 -1.99 18.23
C HIS A 203 10.72 -2.60 19.15
N PRO A 204 10.91 -2.09 20.38
CA PRO A 204 11.83 -2.71 21.33
C PRO A 204 11.22 -4.03 21.78
N SER A 205 11.97 -5.11 21.67
CA SER A 205 11.54 -6.38 22.22
C SER A 205 11.60 -6.32 23.75
N ASP A 206 10.44 -6.24 24.40
CA ASP A 206 10.32 -6.24 25.85
C ASP A 206 10.74 -7.60 26.43
N ASN A 207 12.04 -7.76 26.71
CA ASN A 207 12.56 -8.79 27.61
C ASN A 207 13.68 -8.19 28.46
N CYS A 208 13.32 -7.22 29.31
CA CYS A 208 14.10 -6.89 30.49
C CYS A 208 13.22 -6.27 31.58
N ARG A 209 12.23 -7.03 32.07
CA ARG A 209 11.54 -6.75 33.34
C ARG A 209 10.96 -8.03 33.96
N THR A 210 11.77 -9.07 34.08
CA THR A 210 11.64 -9.96 35.24
C THR A 210 11.98 -9.12 36.48
N ARG A 211 10.98 -8.45 37.04
CA ARG A 211 11.05 -8.03 38.45
C ARG A 211 11.15 -9.33 39.24
N VAL A 212 12.36 -9.69 39.65
CA VAL A 212 12.56 -10.55 40.79
C VAL A 212 12.01 -9.78 41.99
N SER A 213 10.72 -9.92 42.26
CA SER A 213 10.16 -9.57 43.55
C SER A 213 10.75 -10.56 44.55
N GLN A 214 11.84 -10.17 45.20
CA GLN A 214 12.32 -10.91 46.36
C GLN A 214 11.19 -10.94 47.41
N PRO A 215 10.93 -12.09 48.04
CA PRO A 215 9.97 -12.16 49.12
C PRO A 215 10.48 -11.30 50.28
N PHE A 216 9.66 -10.33 50.71
CA PHE A 216 9.84 -9.61 51.95
C PHE A 216 9.75 -10.62 53.10
N THR A 217 10.89 -11.04 53.64
CA THR A 217 10.91 -11.71 54.94
C THR A 217 10.52 -10.70 56.00
N SER A 218 9.27 -10.80 56.45
CA SER A 218 8.81 -10.29 57.73
C SER A 218 9.68 -10.89 58.83
N ILE A 219 10.41 -10.04 59.55
CA ILE A 219 10.91 -10.37 60.89
C ILE A 219 10.35 -9.32 61.82
N PHE A 220 9.24 -9.69 62.46
CA PHE A 220 8.93 -9.22 63.80
C PHE A 220 9.93 -9.86 64.77
N SER A 221 10.62 -9.04 65.55
CA SER A 221 11.02 -9.26 66.95
C SER A 221 11.62 -7.98 67.49
#